data_AF-K2CUI4-F1
#
_entry.id   AF-K2CUI4-F1
#
_cell.length_a   1.000
_cell.length_b   1.000
_cell.length_c   1.000
_cell.angle_alpha   90.00
_cell.angle_beta   90.00
_cell.angle_gamma   90.00
#
_symmetry.space_group_name_H-M   'P 1'
#
loop_
_entity.id
_entity.type
_entity.pdbx_description
1 polymer ?
#
loop_
_entity_poly.entity_id
_entity_poly.type
_entity_poly.pdbx_seq_one_letter_code
_entity_poly.pdbx_strand_id
1 'polypeptide(L)'
;MRQRTISDYFWRDPEISDLSQEDKATLLYFLTSPSSNIIGVYQVVWMIAAAEMGWTKDQLLVVVRRLKARELIDFNDAGWIWVKIWWKHNSAAGAFSPKLLQNARKQCAAIPSEWLDEFLDSLKTVGVDRVSIGYPYP
;
A
#
# COMPACT_ATOMS: atom_id res chain seq x y z
N MET A 1 10.37 -15.93 -8.36
CA MET A 1 10.13 -15.16 -7.12
C MET A 1 9.97 -13.68 -7.49
N ARG A 2 8.99 -12.95 -6.95
CA ARG A 2 8.84 -11.50 -7.21
C ARG A 2 9.86 -10.75 -6.37
N GLN A 3 10.59 -9.81 -6.99
CA GLN A 3 11.48 -8.90 -6.27
C GLN A 3 10.75 -7.61 -5.94
N ARG A 4 10.99 -7.09 -4.73
CA ARG A 4 10.50 -5.79 -4.26
C ARG A 4 11.72 -4.94 -3.92
N THR A 5 11.77 -3.73 -4.48
CA THR A 5 12.85 -2.79 -4.22
C THR A 5 12.30 -1.70 -3.33
N ILE A 6 13.00 -1.41 -2.24
CA ILE A 6 12.70 -0.30 -1.35
C ILE A 6 13.81 0.73 -1.51
N SER A 7 13.44 1.98 -1.78
CA SER A 7 14.39 3.09 -1.74
C SER A 7 15.03 3.17 -0.35
N ASP A 8 16.35 3.27 -0.30
CA ASP A 8 17.11 3.46 0.95
C ASP A 8 16.77 4.78 1.65
N TYR A 9 16.23 5.76 0.91
CA TYR A 9 15.62 6.97 1.46
C TYR A 9 14.52 6.68 2.47
N PHE A 10 13.92 5.48 2.49
CA PHE A 10 12.98 5.03 3.53
C PHE A 10 13.45 5.39 4.95
N TRP A 11 14.74 5.20 5.24
CA TRP A 11 15.30 5.45 6.58
C TRP A 11 15.54 6.94 6.88
N ARG A 12 15.52 7.79 5.85
CA ARG A 12 15.78 9.23 5.93
C ARG A 12 14.54 10.08 5.64
N ASP A 13 13.43 9.45 5.24
CA ASP A 13 12.16 10.12 5.03
C ASP A 13 11.69 10.72 6.38
N PRO A 14 11.48 12.05 6.47
CA PRO A 14 11.05 12.69 7.71
C PRO A 14 9.79 12.06 8.32
N GLU A 15 8.84 11.60 7.51
CA GLU A 15 7.58 10.99 7.98
C GLU A 15 7.81 9.60 8.62
N ILE A 16 8.90 8.93 8.22
CA ILE A 16 9.26 7.58 8.65
C ILE A 16 10.34 7.62 9.74
N SER A 17 11.24 8.60 9.71
CA SER A 17 12.43 8.66 10.56
C SER A 17 12.11 8.64 12.06
N ASP A 18 11.03 9.31 12.48
CA ASP A 18 10.58 9.39 13.87
C ASP A 18 9.71 8.18 14.32
N LEU A 19 9.43 7.23 13.43
CA LEU A 19 8.65 6.05 13.77
C LEU A 19 9.46 5.08 14.66
N SER A 20 8.73 4.30 15.46
CA SER A 20 9.33 3.22 16.24
C SER A 20 9.90 2.13 15.33
N GLN A 21 10.76 1.27 15.88
CA GLN A 21 11.32 0.16 15.12
C GLN A 21 10.23 -0.79 14.62
N GLU A 22 9.21 -1.05 15.43
CA GLU A 22 8.05 -1.88 15.08
C GLU A 22 7.24 -1.26 13.93
N ASP A 23 6.97 0.04 13.99
CA ASP A 23 6.24 0.76 12.94
C ASP A 23 7.00 0.68 11.60
N LYS A 24 8.32 0.92 11.61
CA LYS A 24 9.18 0.81 10.42
C LYS A 24 9.21 -0.61 9.86
N ALA A 25 9.37 -1.61 10.73
CA ALA A 25 9.39 -3.01 10.32
C ALA A 25 8.04 -3.44 9.71
N THR A 26 6.92 -3.01 10.29
CA THR A 26 5.58 -3.30 9.76
C THR A 26 5.32 -2.59 8.43
N LEU A 27 5.78 -1.35 8.24
CA LEU A 27 5.70 -0.68 6.93
C LEU A 27 6.52 -1.42 5.87
N LEU A 28 7.76 -1.80 6.19
CA LEU A 28 8.60 -2.60 5.29
C LEU A 28 7.93 -3.92 4.93
N TYR A 29 7.33 -4.59 5.92
CA TYR A 29 6.57 -5.81 5.69
C TYR A 29 5.44 -5.57 4.69
N PHE A 30 4.61 -4.54 4.83
CA PHE A 30 3.54 -4.28 3.87
C PHE A 30 4.06 -3.88 2.49
N LEU A 31 5.11 -3.07 2.41
CA LEU A 31 5.76 -2.73 1.13
C LEU A 31 6.33 -3.96 0.41
N THR A 32 6.71 -5.00 1.15
CA THR A 32 7.34 -6.21 0.63
C THR A 32 6.48 -7.48 0.74
N SER A 33 5.25 -7.36 1.20
CA SER A 33 4.40 -8.49 1.60
C SER A 33 4.18 -9.46 0.42
N PRO A 34 4.19 -10.78 0.65
CA PRO A 34 3.87 -11.75 -0.40
C PRO A 34 2.45 -11.59 -0.94
N SER A 35 1.52 -11.06 -0.13
CA SER A 35 0.14 -10.76 -0.52
C SER A 35 -0.01 -9.48 -1.35
N SER A 36 1.05 -8.65 -1.43
CA SER A 36 0.99 -7.35 -2.09
C SER A 36 0.80 -7.46 -3.61
N ASN A 37 0.16 -6.44 -4.20
CA ASN A 37 -0.08 -6.34 -5.63
C ASN A 37 0.78 -5.24 -6.28
N ILE A 38 0.42 -4.72 -7.46
CA ILE A 38 1.23 -3.69 -8.14
C ILE A 38 0.80 -2.26 -7.80
N ILE A 39 -0.35 -2.08 -7.14
CA ILE A 39 -0.92 -0.78 -6.80
C ILE A 39 -0.90 -0.45 -5.31
N GLY A 40 -0.51 -1.38 -4.45
CA GLY A 40 -0.37 -1.14 -3.00
C GLY A 40 -1.69 -1.16 -2.21
N VAL A 41 -2.78 -1.64 -2.82
CA VAL A 41 -4.10 -1.83 -2.17
C VAL A 41 -4.51 -3.29 -2.32
N TYR A 42 -4.50 -4.08 -1.25
CA TYR A 42 -4.69 -5.52 -1.33
C TYR A 42 -5.24 -6.09 -0.02
N GLN A 43 -5.70 -7.35 -0.06
CA GLN A 43 -6.17 -8.05 1.13
C GLN A 43 -5.03 -8.78 1.84
N VAL A 44 -5.11 -8.81 3.16
CA VAL A 44 -4.26 -9.57 4.06
C VAL A 44 -5.12 -10.42 5.00
N VAL A 45 -4.62 -11.60 5.33
CA VAL A 45 -5.13 -12.36 6.46
C VAL A 45 -4.33 -11.93 7.68
N TRP A 46 -4.91 -11.09 8.55
CA TRP A 46 -4.19 -10.49 9.67
C TRP A 46 -3.43 -11.48 10.56
N MET A 47 -3.99 -12.67 10.77
CA MET A 47 -3.34 -13.72 11.55
C MET A 47 -2.07 -14.26 10.87
N ILE A 48 -2.08 -14.38 9.53
CA ILE A 48 -0.91 -14.81 8.76
C ILE A 48 0.13 -13.69 8.76
N ALA A 49 -0.28 -12.45 8.48
CA ALA A 49 0.63 -11.30 8.49
C ALA A 49 1.30 -11.10 9.85
N ALA A 50 0.55 -11.28 10.94
CA ALA A 50 1.10 -11.22 12.29
C ALA A 50 2.07 -12.37 12.56
N ALA A 51 1.73 -13.60 12.16
CA ALA A 51 2.61 -14.75 12.34
C ALA A 51 3.94 -14.59 11.57
N GLU A 52 3.92 -14.07 10.34
CA GLU A 52 5.12 -13.76 9.55
C GLU A 52 6.01 -12.71 10.22
N MET A 53 5.41 -11.79 10.96
CA MET A 53 6.10 -10.76 11.76
C MET A 53 6.51 -11.25 13.15
N GLY A 54 6.17 -12.49 13.55
CA GLY A 54 6.44 -13.03 14.88
C GLY A 54 5.53 -12.49 15.99
N TRP A 55 4.32 -12.03 15.64
CA TRP A 55 3.36 -11.39 16.54
C TRP A 55 2.01 -12.12 16.59
N THR A 56 1.22 -11.79 17.61
CA THR A 56 -0.23 -12.05 17.59
C THR A 56 -0.94 -11.03 16.71
N LYS A 57 -2.15 -11.39 16.24
CA LYS A 57 -3.01 -10.47 15.49
C LYS A 57 -3.22 -9.15 16.22
N ASP A 58 -3.47 -9.18 17.52
CA ASP A 58 -3.76 -7.98 18.30
C ASP A 58 -2.54 -7.07 18.42
N GLN A 59 -1.34 -7.64 18.58
CA GLN A 59 -0.08 -6.89 18.57
C GLN A 59 0.13 -6.17 17.24
N LEU A 60 -0.05 -6.87 16.11
CA LEU A 60 0.05 -6.26 14.78
C LEU A 60 -0.98 -5.14 14.60
N LEU A 61 -2.23 -5.35 15.03
CA LEU A 61 -3.29 -4.35 14.89
C LEU A 61 -3.04 -3.08 15.73
N VAL A 62 -2.32 -3.16 16.86
CA VAL A 62 -1.87 -1.96 17.58
C VAL A 62 -0.96 -1.11 16.69
N VAL A 63 0.05 -1.74 16.08
CA VAL A 63 1.01 -1.07 15.18
C VAL A 63 0.32 -0.49 13.96
N VAL A 64 -0.54 -1.28 13.31
CA VAL A 64 -1.32 -0.86 12.13
C VAL A 64 -2.20 0.37 12.45
N ARG A 65 -2.83 0.42 13.63
CA ARG A 65 -3.60 1.61 14.06
C ARG A 65 -2.72 2.85 14.26
N ARG A 66 -1.49 2.70 14.79
CA ARG A 66 -0.54 3.82 14.88
C ARG A 66 -0.13 4.34 13.50
N LEU A 67 0.18 3.41 12.58
CA LEU A 67 0.52 3.77 11.19
C LEU A 67 -0.64 4.46 10.46
N LYS A 68 -1.88 4.02 10.70
CA LYS A 68 -3.09 4.69 10.20
C LYS A 68 -3.24 6.10 10.77
N ALA A 69 -3.03 6.29 12.06
CA ALA A 69 -3.07 7.63 12.68
C ALA A 69 -1.99 8.59 12.15
N ARG A 70 -0.97 8.07 11.45
CA ARG A 70 0.08 8.83 10.76
C ARG A 70 -0.18 8.97 9.25
N GLU A 71 -1.32 8.50 8.75
CA GLU A 71 -1.69 8.50 7.33
C GLU A 71 -0.70 7.73 6.42
N LEU A 72 0.05 6.77 6.98
CA LEU A 72 1.03 5.99 6.22
C LEU A 72 0.40 4.75 5.57
N ILE A 73 -0.68 4.25 6.16
CA ILE A 73 -1.52 3.16 5.65
C ILE A 73 -2.99 3.44 5.99
N ASP A 74 -3.91 2.76 5.30
CA ASP A 74 -5.28 2.56 5.79
C ASP A 74 -5.61 1.06 5.80
N PHE A 75 -6.58 0.66 6.63
CA PHE A 75 -7.07 -0.71 6.72
C PHE A 75 -8.54 -0.75 7.13
N ASN A 76 -9.24 -1.83 6.75
CA ASN A 76 -10.62 -2.08 7.15
C ASN A 76 -10.81 -3.48 7.78
N ASP A 77 -11.99 -3.71 8.35
CA ASP A 77 -12.32 -4.97 9.04
C ASP A 77 -12.42 -6.17 8.08
N ALA A 78 -12.63 -5.91 6.78
CA ALA A 78 -12.63 -6.92 5.73
C ALA A 78 -11.21 -7.40 5.35
N GLY A 79 -10.17 -6.94 6.06
CA GLY A 79 -8.79 -7.36 5.84
C GLY A 79 -8.12 -6.67 4.65
N TRP A 80 -8.68 -5.58 4.15
CA TRP A 80 -7.98 -4.75 3.18
C TRP A 80 -6.95 -3.86 3.85
N ILE A 81 -5.85 -3.65 3.15
CA ILE A 81 -4.84 -2.64 3.48
C ILE A 81 -4.53 -1.80 2.25
N TRP A 82 -4.36 -0.50 2.46
CA TRP A 82 -3.80 0.44 1.50
C TRP A 82 -2.51 1.01 2.07
N VAL A 83 -1.39 0.72 1.42
CA VAL A 83 -0.08 1.29 1.77
C VAL A 83 0.06 2.66 1.10
N LYS A 84 -0.24 3.76 1.80
CA LYS A 84 -0.29 5.12 1.20
C LYS A 84 1.07 5.59 0.69
N ILE A 85 2.17 5.13 1.30
CA ILE A 85 3.54 5.40 0.85
C ILE A 85 4.03 4.52 -0.31
N TRP A 86 3.17 3.68 -0.91
CA TRP A 86 3.56 2.70 -1.93
C TRP A 86 4.35 3.30 -3.09
N TRP A 87 3.91 4.45 -3.59
CA TRP A 87 4.50 5.10 -4.76
C TRP A 87 5.83 5.82 -4.48
N LYS A 88 6.22 5.98 -3.21
CA LYS A 88 7.59 6.42 -2.84
C LYS A 88 8.63 5.35 -3.15
N HIS A 89 8.21 4.09 -3.29
CA HIS A 89 9.10 2.93 -3.46
C HIS A 89 8.81 2.13 -4.73
N ASN A 90 7.60 2.23 -5.28
CA ASN A 90 7.16 1.50 -6.47
C ASN A 90 6.80 2.48 -7.60
N SER A 91 7.11 2.12 -8.85
CA SER A 91 6.85 2.99 -10.00
C SER A 91 5.38 2.94 -10.42
N ALA A 92 4.67 4.06 -10.29
CA ALA A 92 3.32 4.24 -10.84
C ALA A 92 3.31 4.08 -12.38
N ALA A 93 4.25 4.75 -13.07
CA ALA A 93 4.42 4.62 -14.51
C ALA A 93 4.66 3.15 -14.94
N GLY A 94 5.41 2.38 -14.15
CA GLY A 94 5.60 0.94 -14.37
C GLY A 94 4.30 0.15 -14.17
N ALA A 95 3.60 0.37 -13.06
CA ALA A 95 2.34 -0.31 -12.73
C ALA A 95 1.25 -0.07 -13.79
N PHE A 96 1.20 1.13 -14.35
CA PHE A 96 0.23 1.53 -15.38
C PHE A 96 0.81 1.52 -16.81
N SER A 97 1.94 0.88 -17.02
CA SER A 97 2.50 0.64 -18.37
C SER A 97 1.56 -0.20 -19.23
N PRO A 98 1.61 -0.13 -20.58
CA PRO A 98 0.73 -0.91 -21.46
C PRO A 98 0.72 -2.42 -21.15
N LYS A 99 1.87 -2.97 -20.73
CA LYS A 99 2.03 -4.37 -20.35
C LYS A 99 1.25 -4.75 -19.09
N LEU A 100 1.18 -3.86 -18.10
CA LEU A 100 0.57 -4.12 -16.79
C LEU A 100 -0.79 -3.46 -16.60
N LEU A 101 -1.21 -2.58 -17.54
CA LEU A 101 -2.42 -1.77 -17.44
C LEU A 101 -3.68 -2.60 -17.18
N GLN A 102 -3.85 -3.75 -17.86
CA GLN A 102 -5.01 -4.60 -17.63
C GLN A 102 -5.04 -5.17 -16.19
N ASN A 103 -3.87 -5.55 -15.65
CA ASN A 103 -3.77 -6.04 -14.29
C ASN A 103 -3.99 -4.92 -13.27
N ALA A 104 -3.44 -3.73 -13.52
CA ALA A 104 -3.66 -2.55 -12.69
C ALA A 104 -5.15 -2.18 -12.64
N ARG A 105 -5.84 -2.17 -13.78
CA ARG A 105 -7.30 -1.95 -13.85
C ARG A 105 -8.09 -2.97 -13.06
N LYS A 106 -7.76 -4.26 -13.16
CA LYS A 106 -8.39 -5.32 -12.35
C LYS A 106 -8.20 -5.08 -10.85
N GLN A 107 -7.02 -4.63 -10.44
CA GLN A 107 -6.74 -4.34 -9.04
C GLN A 107 -7.45 -3.06 -8.57
N CYS A 108 -7.51 -2.01 -9.41
CA CYS A 108 -8.27 -0.80 -9.11
C CYS A 108 -9.77 -1.11 -8.95
N ALA A 109 -10.32 -1.98 -9.79
CA ALA A 109 -11.72 -2.39 -9.71
C ALA A 109 -12.05 -3.22 -8.46
N ALA A 110 -11.04 -3.75 -7.78
CA ALA A 110 -11.21 -4.50 -6.54
C ALA A 110 -11.05 -3.63 -5.28
N ILE A 111 -10.62 -2.37 -5.41
CA ILE A 111 -10.45 -1.46 -4.28
C ILE A 111 -11.79 -1.27 -3.57
N PRO A 112 -11.84 -1.32 -2.23
CA PRO A 112 -13.03 -0.97 -1.47
C PRO A 112 -13.58 0.41 -1.85
N SER A 113 -14.90 0.52 -2.01
CA SER A 113 -15.53 1.74 -2.54
C SER A 113 -15.23 2.98 -1.69
N GLU A 114 -15.05 2.80 -0.38
CA GLU A 114 -14.69 3.86 0.56
C GLU A 114 -13.32 4.50 0.28
N TRP A 115 -12.44 3.82 -0.45
CA TRP A 115 -11.09 4.30 -0.78
C TRP A 115 -10.89 4.63 -2.25
N LEU A 116 -11.80 4.19 -3.14
CA LEU A 116 -11.57 4.28 -4.59
C LEU A 116 -11.32 5.72 -5.03
N ASP A 117 -12.12 6.67 -4.54
CA ASP A 117 -11.98 8.07 -4.93
C ASP A 117 -10.66 8.67 -4.42
N GLU A 118 -10.35 8.50 -3.14
CA GLU A 118 -9.10 8.98 -2.55
C GLU A 118 -7.88 8.35 -3.24
N PHE A 119 -7.94 7.04 -3.53
CA PHE A 119 -6.86 6.33 -4.22
C PHE A 119 -6.63 6.91 -5.62
N LEU A 120 -7.68 7.06 -6.41
CA LEU A 120 -7.57 7.58 -7.75
C LEU A 120 -7.10 9.05 -7.77
N ASP A 121 -7.45 9.86 -6.77
CA ASP A 121 -6.91 11.21 -6.62
C ASP A 121 -5.43 11.21 -6.23
N SER A 122 -4.99 10.24 -5.41
CA SER A 122 -3.58 10.08 -5.05
C SER A 122 -2.69 9.81 -6.27
N LEU A 123 -3.21 9.17 -7.32
CA LEU A 123 -2.46 8.88 -8.54
C LEU A 123 -2.00 10.14 -9.28
N LYS A 124 -2.71 11.26 -9.13
CA LYS A 124 -2.31 12.55 -9.72
C LYS A 124 -0.97 13.02 -9.18
N THR A 125 -0.68 12.76 -7.90
CA THR A 125 0.58 13.16 -7.26
C THR A 125 1.80 12.46 -7.85
N VAL A 126 1.58 11.32 -8.53
CA VAL A 126 2.61 10.52 -9.20
C VAL A 126 2.46 10.51 -10.72
N GLY A 127 1.72 11.48 -11.26
CA GLY A 127 1.61 11.73 -12.70
C GLY A 127 0.72 10.75 -13.46
N VAL A 128 -0.19 10.04 -12.80
CA VAL A 128 -1.16 9.14 -13.42
C VAL A 128 -2.56 9.73 -13.34
N ASP A 129 -3.21 9.91 -14.49
CA ASP A 129 -4.55 10.47 -14.62
C ASP A 129 -5.64 9.36 -14.63
N ARG A 130 -6.81 9.64 -14.03
CA ARG A 130 -7.95 8.70 -13.92
C ARG A 130 -8.43 8.17 -15.28
N VAL A 131 -8.51 9.04 -16.29
CA VAL A 131 -8.99 8.72 -17.63
C VAL A 131 -8.06 7.72 -18.32
N SER A 132 -6.74 7.90 -18.14
CA SER A 132 -5.74 6.99 -18.72
C SER A 132 -5.92 5.54 -18.24
N ILE A 133 -6.46 5.35 -17.03
CA ILE A 133 -6.69 4.05 -16.42
C ILE A 133 -8.15 3.60 -16.47
N GLY A 134 -9.03 4.35 -17.14
CA GLY A 134 -10.42 3.94 -17.44
C GLY A 134 -11.46 4.39 -16.41
N TYR A 135 -11.15 5.38 -15.59
CA TYR A 135 -12.08 5.99 -14.65
C TYR A 135 -12.39 7.44 -15.07
N PRO A 136 -13.64 7.80 -15.40
CA PRO A 136 -14.00 9.19 -15.69
C PRO A 136 -13.94 10.06 -14.43
N TYR A 137 -13.86 11.38 -14.62
CA TYR A 137 -14.11 12.33 -13.55
C TYR A 137 -15.60 12.30 -13.14
N PRO A 138 -15.92 12.55 -11.86
CA PRO A 138 -17.31 12.70 -11.41
C PRO A 138 -18.06 13.79 -12.15
#